data_AF-A0AAJ2WE88-F1
#
_entry.id   AF-A0AAJ2WE88-F1
#
_cell.length_a   1.000
_cell.length_b   1.000
_cell.length_c   1.000
_cell.angle_alpha   90.00
_cell.angle_beta   90.00
_cell.angle_gamma   90.00
#
_symmetry.space_group_name_H-M   'P 1'
#
loop_
_entity.id
_entity.type
_entity.pdbx_description
1 polymer ?
#
loop_
_entity_poly.entity_id
_entity_poly.type
_entity_poly.pdbx_seq_one_letter_code
_entity_poly.pdbx_strand_id
1 'polypeptide(L)'
;MSKCIKCGAELEDGAKFCPECGEKQEQPAAESAQAQKTENTQTNDQAQNQNQNANIGAAPGANASDIGDKLKKLNDTADTTDEFDKADIESNKVMAVLAYLSWLVLIPLIGAQKSKYAKFHTNQGLILAITEIAWGIVSAVVKTIIRTVFSLIGLGFLATIINSLLGLVSLAFLVLSIIGIVNAVNGKAKQLPVIGKFTLIK
;
A
#
# COMPACT_ATOMS: atom_id res chain seq x y z
N MET A 1 18.82 38.52 18.68
CA MET A 1 19.02 38.49 17.21
C MET A 1 19.73 37.21 16.81
N SER A 2 18.99 36.25 16.27
CA SER A 2 19.53 34.99 15.72
C SER A 2 19.75 35.12 14.21
N LYS A 3 20.62 34.31 13.61
CA LYS A 3 20.79 34.24 12.15
C LYS A 3 20.10 32.99 11.61
N CYS A 4 19.53 33.11 10.41
CA CYS A 4 18.90 31.99 9.72
C CYS A 4 19.89 30.85 9.48
N ILE A 5 19.51 29.62 9.85
CA ILE A 5 20.36 28.42 9.73
C ILE A 5 20.75 28.08 8.28
N LYS A 6 20.03 28.62 7.30
CA LYS A 6 20.20 28.29 5.87
C LYS A 6 20.86 29.39 5.06
N CYS A 7 20.42 30.64 5.20
CA CYS A 7 20.90 31.75 4.37
C CYS A 7 21.71 32.80 5.14
N GLY A 8 21.79 32.71 6.48
CA GLY A 8 22.58 33.63 7.29
C GLY A 8 21.98 35.03 7.50
N ALA A 9 20.77 35.29 6.98
CA ALA A 9 20.04 36.54 7.24
C ALA A 9 19.75 36.71 8.74
N GLU A 10 19.76 37.95 9.24
CA GLU A 10 19.41 38.26 10.62
C GLU A 10 17.89 38.12 10.84
N LEU A 11 17.52 37.55 11.99
CA LEU A 11 16.14 37.25 12.37
C LEU A 11 15.80 37.94 13.69
N GLU A 12 14.53 38.35 13.80
CA GLU A 12 13.96 38.83 15.05
C GLU A 12 13.75 37.68 16.05
N ASP A 13 13.86 38.00 17.34
CA ASP A 13 13.79 37.02 18.41
C ASP A 13 12.40 36.35 18.45
N GLY A 14 12.34 35.05 18.16
CA GLY A 14 11.09 34.28 18.10
C GLY A 14 10.55 33.98 16.69
N ALA A 15 11.25 34.39 15.63
CA ALA A 15 10.83 34.10 14.26
C ALA A 15 10.83 32.59 13.95
N LYS A 16 9.65 32.02 13.67
CA LYS A 16 9.47 30.59 13.34
C LYS A 16 9.89 30.23 11.90
N PHE A 17 9.97 31.23 11.02
CA PHE A 17 10.35 31.09 9.61
C PHE A 17 11.18 32.28 9.16
N CYS A 18 12.15 32.05 8.27
CA CYS A 18 12.99 33.11 7.71
C CYS A 18 12.24 33.85 6.58
N PRO A 19 12.08 35.19 6.66
CA PRO A 19 11.37 35.96 5.63
C PRO A 19 12.14 36.04 4.30
N GLU A 20 13.47 35.88 4.32
CA GLU A 20 14.31 35.98 3.13
C GLU A 20 14.37 34.69 2.31
N CYS A 21 14.30 33.51 2.95
CA CYS A 21 14.48 32.23 2.26
C CYS A 21 13.39 31.18 2.54
N GLY A 22 12.44 31.48 3.42
CA GLY A 22 11.30 30.61 3.75
C GLY A 22 11.62 29.43 4.68
N GLU A 23 12.88 29.26 5.11
CA GLU A 23 13.27 28.11 5.93
C GLU A 23 12.71 28.21 7.36
N LYS A 24 12.21 27.09 7.88
CA LYS A 24 11.70 27.01 9.26
C LYS A 24 12.85 27.06 10.25
N GLN A 25 12.71 27.84 11.31
CA GLN A 25 13.71 27.98 12.37
C GLN A 25 13.20 27.29 13.63
N GLU A 26 13.99 26.37 14.18
CA GLU A 26 13.68 25.70 15.45
C GLU A 26 14.41 26.41 16.58
N GLN A 27 13.63 26.96 17.51
CA GLN A 27 14.13 27.73 18.65
C GLN A 27 14.39 26.79 19.84
N PRO A 28 15.59 26.77 20.44
CA PRO A 28 15.87 25.94 21.61
C PRO A 28 15.63 26.71 22.92
N ALA A 29 14.96 26.07 23.89
CA ALA A 29 15.00 26.47 25.29
C ALA A 29 15.90 25.50 26.07
N ALA A 30 16.87 26.07 26.80
CA ALA A 30 17.84 25.51 27.76
C ALA A 30 17.31 24.39 28.69
N GLU A 31 18.07 23.45 29.29
CA GLU A 31 19.49 23.05 29.32
C GLU A 31 19.60 21.80 30.23
N SER A 32 20.46 20.82 29.90
CA SER A 32 21.46 20.20 30.81
C SER A 32 22.09 18.94 30.19
N ALA A 33 23.39 18.82 30.43
CA ALA A 33 24.37 18.03 29.68
C ALA A 33 24.67 16.64 30.28
N GLN A 34 25.14 15.70 29.45
CA GLN A 34 26.45 15.04 29.59
C GLN A 34 26.79 14.18 28.35
N ALA A 35 28.08 14.14 28.03
CA ALA A 35 28.66 13.67 26.78
C ALA A 35 29.37 12.30 26.92
N GLN A 36 29.41 11.51 25.84
CA GLN A 36 30.58 10.69 25.46
C GLN A 36 30.51 10.24 23.98
N LYS A 37 31.65 10.40 23.27
CA LYS A 37 31.98 9.88 21.92
C LYS A 37 32.07 8.33 21.98
N THR A 38 31.94 7.52 20.92
CA THR A 38 32.75 7.48 19.68
C THR A 38 32.17 6.40 18.73
N GLU A 39 32.53 6.52 17.45
CA GLU A 39 32.71 5.45 16.44
C GLU A 39 31.59 5.05 15.46
N ASN A 40 32.05 5.13 14.21
CA ASN A 40 31.48 4.77 12.92
C ASN A 40 31.28 3.25 12.84
N THR A 41 30.13 2.76 12.36
CA THR A 41 30.01 1.64 11.40
C THR A 41 28.55 1.50 10.94
N GLN A 42 28.44 1.14 9.67
CA GLN A 42 27.28 1.07 8.80
C GLN A 42 26.13 0.15 9.28
N THR A 43 24.99 0.38 8.62
CA THR A 43 23.94 -0.55 8.17
C THR A 43 22.67 -0.70 9.04
N ASN A 44 21.55 -0.52 8.33
CA ASN A 44 20.16 -0.93 8.61
C ASN A 44 19.24 0.16 9.17
N ASP A 45 18.68 0.96 8.24
CA ASP A 45 17.41 1.65 8.42
C ASP A 45 16.26 0.65 8.56
N GLN A 46 16.10 0.11 9.76
CA GLN A 46 14.82 -0.39 10.26
C GLN A 46 14.35 0.50 11.40
N ALA A 47 13.88 1.69 11.04
CA ALA A 47 13.11 2.56 11.93
C ALA A 47 11.71 2.78 11.35
N GLN A 48 10.84 1.78 11.51
CA GLN A 48 9.40 2.00 11.47
C GLN A 48 8.77 1.50 12.78
N ASN A 49 8.77 2.42 13.74
CA ASN A 49 7.63 2.81 14.57
C ASN A 49 6.69 1.65 14.96
N GLN A 50 7.01 1.00 16.08
CA GLN A 50 6.04 0.23 16.85
C GLN A 50 5.14 1.19 17.63
N ASN A 51 4.09 1.69 17.00
CA ASN A 51 2.88 2.08 17.70
C ASN A 51 1.71 1.29 17.10
N GLN A 52 1.64 0.02 17.44
CA GLN A 52 0.49 -0.83 17.14
C GLN A 52 -0.44 -0.82 18.35
N ASN A 53 -1.26 0.22 18.45
CA ASN A 53 -2.54 0.11 19.15
C ASN A 53 -3.66 0.05 18.11
N ALA A 54 -3.79 -1.10 17.46
CA ALA A 54 -4.98 -1.44 16.70
C ALA A 54 -5.86 -2.32 17.60
N ASN A 55 -6.80 -1.70 18.31
CA ASN A 55 -7.86 -2.40 19.02
C ASN A 55 -8.84 -2.98 17.99
N ILE A 56 -8.49 -4.15 17.46
CA ILE A 56 -9.37 -4.96 16.61
C ILE A 56 -9.88 -6.08 17.50
N GLY A 57 -11.19 -6.10 17.76
CA GLY A 57 -11.86 -7.15 18.53
C GLY A 57 -11.59 -8.51 17.91
N ALA A 58 -10.62 -9.22 18.45
CA ALA A 58 -10.17 -10.50 17.96
C ALA A 58 -11.11 -11.62 18.43
N ALA A 59 -11.32 -12.60 17.55
CA ALA A 59 -11.95 -13.88 17.89
C ALA A 59 -11.16 -14.58 19.03
N PRO A 60 -11.83 -15.37 19.90
CA PRO A 60 -11.16 -16.02 21.02
C PRO A 60 -10.15 -17.06 20.50
N GLY A 61 -8.85 -16.84 20.75
CA GLY A 61 -7.80 -17.84 20.51
C GLY A 61 -6.57 -17.39 19.69
N ALA A 62 -6.50 -16.16 19.20
CA ALA A 62 -5.32 -15.63 18.51
C ALA A 62 -4.68 -14.46 19.29
N ASN A 63 -3.39 -14.55 19.61
CA ASN A 63 -2.66 -13.42 20.20
C ASN A 63 -2.54 -12.30 19.16
N ALA A 64 -2.91 -11.07 19.51
CA ALA A 64 -2.88 -9.93 18.60
C ALA A 64 -1.47 -9.67 18.01
N SER A 65 -0.40 -10.04 18.74
CA SER A 65 0.99 -9.97 18.27
C SER A 65 1.25 -10.89 17.07
N ASP A 66 0.72 -12.11 17.08
CA ASP A 66 0.98 -13.13 16.05
C ASP A 66 0.34 -12.75 14.70
N ILE A 67 -0.81 -12.06 14.73
CA ILE A 67 -1.48 -11.57 13.53
C ILE A 67 -0.70 -10.39 12.95
N GLY A 68 -0.26 -9.44 13.80
CA GLY A 68 0.54 -8.29 13.38
C GLY A 68 1.82 -8.69 12.66
N ASP A 69 2.55 -9.68 13.19
CA ASP A 69 3.79 -10.18 12.60
C ASP A 69 3.55 -10.90 11.27
N LYS A 70 2.46 -11.67 11.16
CA LYS A 70 2.08 -12.31 9.89
C LYS A 70 1.71 -11.27 8.83
N LEU A 71 0.96 -10.23 9.19
CA LEU A 71 0.61 -9.14 8.27
C LEU A 71 1.85 -8.39 7.78
N LYS A 72 2.81 -8.13 8.67
CA LYS A 72 4.11 -7.53 8.27
C LYS A 72 4.83 -8.40 7.25
N LYS A 73 4.95 -9.71 7.50
CA LYS A 73 5.60 -10.66 6.57
C LYS A 73 4.89 -10.75 5.22
N LEU A 74 3.56 -10.67 5.20
CA LEU A 74 2.80 -10.69 3.95
C LEU A 74 3.00 -9.41 3.12
N ASN A 75 3.16 -8.27 3.79
CA ASN A 75 3.42 -6.98 3.13
C ASN A 75 4.91 -6.71 2.87
N ASP A 76 5.79 -7.64 3.21
CA ASP A 76 7.21 -7.57 2.92
C ASP A 76 7.48 -8.05 1.48
N THR A 77 7.10 -7.19 0.54
CA THR A 77 7.27 -7.39 -0.90
C THR A 77 8.31 -6.45 -1.47
N ALA A 78 8.87 -6.81 -2.62
CA ALA A 78 9.88 -6.00 -3.29
C ALA A 78 9.34 -4.59 -3.59
N ASP A 79 10.11 -3.58 -3.19
CA ASP A 79 9.91 -2.18 -3.51
C ASP A 79 11.00 -1.77 -4.49
N THR A 80 10.61 -1.52 -5.74
CA THR A 80 11.53 -1.16 -6.83
C THR A 80 11.39 0.31 -7.22
N THR A 81 10.88 1.16 -6.32
CA THR A 81 10.62 2.58 -6.59
C THR A 81 11.85 3.32 -7.12
N ASP A 82 13.05 2.96 -6.64
CA ASP A 82 14.30 3.60 -7.04
C ASP A 82 14.70 3.30 -8.50
N GLU A 83 14.04 2.36 -9.16
CA GLU A 83 14.25 2.05 -10.58
C GLU A 83 13.50 2.99 -11.52
N PHE A 84 12.65 3.88 -11.00
CA PHE A 84 11.78 4.76 -11.79
C PHE A 84 12.18 6.23 -11.67
N ASP A 85 12.13 6.93 -12.81
CA ASP A 85 12.39 8.37 -12.85
C ASP A 85 11.32 9.14 -12.08
N LYS A 86 11.73 10.08 -11.22
CA LYS A 86 10.80 10.89 -10.41
C LYS A 86 9.75 11.62 -11.27
N ALA A 87 10.16 12.14 -12.42
CA ALA A 87 9.26 12.81 -13.35
C ALA A 87 8.23 11.85 -13.98
N ASP A 88 8.60 10.59 -14.23
CA ASP A 88 7.67 9.56 -14.73
C ASP A 88 6.62 9.22 -13.65
N ILE A 89 7.07 9.07 -12.40
CA ILE A 89 6.18 8.86 -11.25
C ILE A 89 5.17 10.02 -11.14
N GLU A 90 5.65 11.27 -11.09
CA GLU A 90 4.80 12.44 -10.89
C GLU A 90 3.77 12.64 -12.00
N SER A 91 4.18 12.43 -13.26
CA SER A 91 3.30 12.60 -14.42
C SER A 91 2.26 11.47 -14.58
N ASN A 92 2.51 10.28 -14.03
CA ASN A 92 1.67 9.10 -14.27
C ASN A 92 0.97 8.52 -13.03
N LYS A 93 0.95 9.22 -11.89
CA LYS A 93 0.25 8.75 -10.68
C LYS A 93 -1.20 8.37 -10.91
N VAL A 94 -1.95 9.19 -11.64
CA VAL A 94 -3.36 8.92 -11.95
C VAL A 94 -3.50 7.62 -12.73
N MET A 95 -2.65 7.41 -13.74
CA MET A 95 -2.65 6.19 -14.55
C MET A 95 -2.33 4.95 -13.70
N ALA A 96 -1.39 5.07 -12.77
CA ALA A 96 -1.08 4.03 -11.80
C ALA A 96 -2.24 3.70 -10.85
N VAL A 97 -3.03 4.70 -10.41
CA VAL A 97 -4.23 4.47 -9.58
C VAL A 97 -5.32 3.75 -10.38
N LEU A 98 -5.60 4.21 -11.60
CA LEU A 98 -6.61 3.62 -12.48
C LEU A 98 -6.34 2.13 -12.76
N ALA A 99 -5.06 1.73 -12.78
CA ALA A 99 -4.67 0.34 -12.99
C ALA A 99 -5.29 -0.64 -11.98
N TYR A 100 -5.57 -0.21 -10.74
CA TYR A 100 -6.11 -1.08 -9.69
C TYR A 100 -7.64 -1.12 -9.63
N LEU A 101 -8.32 -0.37 -10.50
CA LEU A 101 -9.77 -0.31 -10.55
C LEU A 101 -10.34 -1.32 -11.56
N SER A 102 -9.99 -2.61 -11.38
CA SER A 102 -10.43 -3.76 -12.19
C SER A 102 -10.55 -3.43 -13.69
N TRP A 103 -11.75 -3.22 -14.24
CA TRP A 103 -11.94 -2.93 -15.67
C TRP A 103 -11.26 -1.64 -16.18
N LEU A 104 -10.99 -0.66 -15.31
CA LEU A 104 -10.28 0.58 -15.67
C LEU A 104 -8.82 0.34 -16.04
N VAL A 105 -8.25 -0.84 -15.75
CA VAL A 105 -6.87 -1.20 -16.09
C VAL A 105 -6.57 -1.06 -17.59
N LEU A 106 -7.60 -1.14 -18.44
CA LEU A 106 -7.48 -0.92 -19.88
C LEU A 106 -7.05 0.51 -20.23
N ILE A 107 -7.40 1.51 -19.40
CA ILE A 107 -7.06 2.92 -19.64
C ILE A 107 -5.54 3.14 -19.59
N PRO A 108 -4.81 2.79 -18.51
CA PRO A 108 -3.37 2.92 -18.50
C PRO A 108 -2.66 1.93 -19.42
N LEU A 109 -3.25 0.75 -19.68
CA LEU A 109 -2.73 -0.22 -20.65
C LEU A 109 -2.56 0.38 -22.05
N ILE A 110 -3.52 1.19 -22.50
CA ILE A 110 -3.46 1.84 -23.82
C ILE A 110 -2.90 3.27 -23.76
N GLY A 111 -3.14 3.99 -22.66
CA GLY A 111 -2.90 5.43 -22.54
C GLY A 111 -1.55 5.83 -21.97
N ALA A 112 -0.85 4.95 -21.24
CA ALA A 112 0.42 5.25 -20.59
C ALA A 112 1.56 4.29 -20.99
N GLN A 113 1.54 3.78 -22.24
CA GLN A 113 2.49 2.78 -22.74
C GLN A 113 3.97 3.20 -22.69
N LYS A 114 4.26 4.50 -22.59
CA LYS A 114 5.63 5.03 -22.51
C LYS A 114 6.16 5.14 -21.08
N SER A 115 5.28 5.11 -20.08
CA SER A 115 5.64 5.24 -18.68
C SER A 115 6.03 3.87 -18.12
N LYS A 116 7.24 3.76 -17.59
CA LYS A 116 7.68 2.52 -16.91
C LYS A 116 6.91 2.36 -15.60
N TYR A 117 6.72 3.45 -14.87
CA TYR A 117 5.98 3.47 -13.62
C TYR A 117 4.50 3.08 -13.81
N ALA A 118 3.81 3.68 -14.79
CA ALA A 118 2.44 3.30 -15.08
C ALA A 118 2.32 1.84 -15.51
N LYS A 119 3.27 1.34 -16.32
CA LYS A 119 3.31 -0.07 -16.73
C LYS A 119 3.48 -1.03 -15.56
N PHE A 120 4.30 -0.69 -14.57
CA PHE A 120 4.43 -1.48 -13.34
C PHE A 120 3.07 -1.66 -12.66
N HIS A 121 2.36 -0.56 -12.40
CA HIS A 121 1.04 -0.62 -11.75
C HIS A 121 -0.02 -1.26 -12.65
N THR A 122 0.03 -1.03 -13.97
CA THR A 122 -0.85 -1.68 -14.95
C THR A 122 -0.66 -3.19 -14.96
N ASN A 123 0.57 -3.67 -14.91
CA ASN A 123 0.87 -5.10 -14.82
C ASN A 123 0.23 -5.72 -13.57
N GLN A 124 0.47 -5.10 -12.42
CA GLN A 124 -0.06 -5.53 -11.13
C GLN A 124 -1.59 -5.51 -11.09
N GLY A 125 -2.19 -4.42 -11.55
CA GLY A 125 -3.64 -4.25 -11.63
C GLY A 125 -4.29 -5.23 -12.62
N LEU A 126 -3.63 -5.54 -13.73
CA LEU A 126 -4.14 -6.47 -14.73
C LEU A 126 -4.15 -7.90 -14.20
N ILE A 127 -3.10 -8.32 -13.50
CA ILE A 127 -3.06 -9.62 -12.82
C ILE A 127 -4.18 -9.72 -11.78
N LEU A 128 -4.39 -8.67 -11.00
CA LEU A 128 -5.48 -8.62 -10.03
C LEU A 128 -6.85 -8.76 -10.73
N ALA A 129 -7.11 -8.00 -11.79
CA ALA A 129 -8.34 -8.06 -12.56
C ALA A 129 -8.58 -9.45 -13.19
N ILE A 130 -7.55 -10.07 -13.77
CA ILE A 130 -7.65 -11.43 -14.33
C ILE A 130 -7.98 -12.45 -13.22
N THR A 131 -7.34 -12.31 -12.06
CA THR A 131 -7.58 -13.21 -10.92
C THR A 131 -9.00 -13.04 -10.37
N GLU A 132 -9.50 -11.80 -10.29
CA GLU A 132 -10.88 -11.49 -9.91
C GLU A 132 -11.89 -12.12 -10.88
N ILE A 133 -11.65 -12.00 -12.19
CA ILE A 133 -12.52 -12.61 -13.21
C ILE A 133 -12.52 -14.14 -13.11
N ALA A 134 -11.33 -14.75 -12.99
CA ALA A 134 -11.19 -16.19 -12.84
C ALA A 134 -11.93 -16.70 -11.59
N TRP A 135 -11.75 -16.02 -10.45
CA TRP A 135 -12.49 -16.32 -9.23
C TRP A 135 -13.99 -16.13 -9.39
N GLY A 136 -14.42 -15.06 -10.07
CA GLY A 136 -15.81 -14.79 -10.40
C GLY A 136 -16.48 -15.96 -11.12
N ILE A 137 -15.84 -16.47 -12.18
CA ILE A 137 -16.31 -17.61 -12.97
C ILE A 137 -16.37 -18.89 -12.12
N VAL A 138 -15.27 -19.23 -11.44
CA VAL A 138 -15.21 -20.42 -10.57
C VAL A 138 -16.29 -20.37 -9.49
N SER A 139 -16.42 -19.22 -8.83
CA SER A 139 -17.42 -19.02 -7.78
C SER A 139 -18.85 -19.12 -8.35
N ALA A 140 -19.13 -18.61 -9.55
CA ALA A 140 -20.44 -18.69 -10.17
C ALA A 140 -20.85 -20.14 -10.46
N VAL A 141 -19.94 -20.95 -10.99
CA VAL A 141 -20.16 -22.38 -11.23
C VAL A 141 -20.43 -23.12 -9.92
N VAL A 142 -19.56 -22.94 -8.92
CA VAL A 142 -19.68 -23.59 -7.61
C VAL A 142 -21.00 -23.20 -6.93
N LYS A 143 -21.33 -21.90 -6.89
CA LYS A 143 -22.60 -21.40 -6.32
C LYS A 143 -23.82 -21.99 -7.03
N THR A 144 -23.76 -22.15 -8.34
CA THR A 144 -24.85 -22.74 -9.14
C THR A 144 -25.06 -24.22 -8.83
N ILE A 145 -23.97 -25.00 -8.73
CA ILE A 145 -24.03 -26.42 -8.37
C ILE A 145 -24.59 -26.59 -6.95
N ILE A 146 -24.03 -25.87 -5.97
CA ILE A 146 -24.48 -25.94 -4.57
C ILE A 146 -25.96 -25.60 -4.47
N ARG A 147 -26.41 -24.48 -5.07
CA ARG A 147 -27.81 -24.07 -5.07
C ARG A 147 -28.72 -25.16 -5.66
N THR A 148 -28.32 -25.76 -6.77
CA THR A 148 -29.13 -26.76 -7.48
C THR A 148 -29.27 -28.03 -6.64
N VAL A 149 -28.16 -28.58 -6.14
CA VAL A 149 -28.17 -29.81 -5.32
C VAL A 149 -28.95 -29.61 -4.02
N PHE A 150 -28.72 -28.51 -3.30
CA PHE A 150 -29.39 -28.23 -2.03
C PHE A 150 -30.88 -27.92 -2.21
N SER A 151 -31.27 -27.32 -3.34
CA SER A 151 -32.68 -27.10 -3.65
C SER A 151 -33.43 -28.41 -3.88
N LEU A 152 -32.78 -29.42 -4.48
CA LEU A 152 -33.42 -30.73 -4.76
C LEU A 152 -33.73 -31.52 -3.47
N ILE A 153 -32.93 -31.33 -2.41
CA ILE A 153 -33.10 -31.99 -1.12
C ILE A 153 -33.89 -31.15 -0.10
N GLY A 154 -34.50 -30.04 -0.52
CA GLY A 154 -35.31 -29.16 0.35
C GLY A 154 -34.50 -28.27 1.30
N LEU A 155 -33.18 -28.18 1.14
CA LEU A 155 -32.27 -27.39 1.99
C LEU A 155 -31.76 -26.12 1.32
N GLY A 156 -32.54 -25.53 0.39
CA GLY A 156 -32.14 -24.36 -0.38
C GLY A 156 -31.71 -23.14 0.47
N PHE A 157 -32.29 -22.97 1.66
CA PHE A 157 -31.91 -21.91 2.61
C PHE A 157 -30.48 -22.08 3.15
N LEU A 158 -29.99 -23.31 3.33
CA LEU A 158 -28.61 -23.51 3.79
C LEU A 158 -27.59 -23.17 2.68
N ALA A 159 -27.96 -23.41 1.42
CA ALA A 159 -27.14 -23.02 0.28
C ALA A 159 -26.99 -21.50 0.14
N THR A 160 -27.99 -20.70 0.50
CA THR A 160 -27.84 -19.23 0.47
C THR A 160 -26.80 -18.76 1.49
N ILE A 161 -26.81 -19.32 2.71
CA ILE A 161 -25.82 -19.00 3.74
C ILE A 161 -24.40 -19.37 3.27
N ILE A 162 -24.21 -20.58 2.75
CA ILE A 162 -22.90 -21.04 2.24
C ILE A 162 -22.40 -20.14 1.10
N ASN A 163 -23.28 -19.79 0.15
CA ASN A 163 -22.95 -18.93 -0.97
C ASN A 163 -22.57 -17.51 -0.53
N SER A 164 -23.21 -16.97 0.51
CA SER A 164 -22.85 -15.68 1.11
C SER A 164 -21.43 -15.72 1.70
N LEU A 165 -21.05 -16.81 2.37
CA LEU A 165 -19.71 -16.96 2.94
C LEU A 165 -18.61 -17.05 1.88
N LEU A 166 -18.85 -17.73 0.75
CA LEU A 166 -17.93 -17.75 -0.38
C LEU A 166 -17.64 -16.34 -0.94
N GLY A 167 -18.60 -15.42 -0.79
CA GLY A 167 -18.44 -14.02 -1.17
C GLY A 167 -17.34 -13.29 -0.40
N LEU A 168 -16.99 -13.73 0.82
CA LEU A 168 -16.02 -13.05 1.68
C LEU A 168 -14.59 -13.05 1.09
N VAL A 169 -14.27 -13.99 0.20
CA VAL A 169 -12.98 -14.02 -0.51
C VAL A 169 -12.78 -12.77 -1.35
N SER A 170 -13.86 -12.13 -1.85
CA SER A 170 -13.76 -10.88 -2.61
C SER A 170 -13.14 -9.74 -1.81
N LEU A 171 -13.24 -9.78 -0.47
CA LEU A 171 -12.63 -8.79 0.41
C LEU A 171 -11.09 -8.83 0.32
N ALA A 172 -10.49 -10.00 0.10
CA ALA A 172 -9.04 -10.11 -0.07
C ALA A 172 -8.56 -9.41 -1.35
N PHE A 173 -9.30 -9.54 -2.46
CA PHE A 173 -9.01 -8.80 -3.70
C PHE A 173 -9.15 -7.29 -3.50
N LEU A 174 -10.21 -6.85 -2.81
CA LEU A 174 -10.39 -5.45 -2.47
C LEU A 174 -9.23 -4.90 -1.64
N VAL A 175 -8.74 -5.65 -0.64
CA VAL A 175 -7.58 -5.26 0.17
C VAL A 175 -6.33 -5.13 -0.70
N LEU A 176 -6.06 -6.07 -1.61
CA LEU A 176 -4.93 -5.98 -2.54
C LEU A 176 -5.06 -4.75 -3.47
N SER A 177 -6.25 -4.46 -3.99
CA SER A 177 -6.51 -3.26 -4.78
C SER A 177 -6.19 -1.99 -3.98
N ILE A 178 -6.67 -1.89 -2.73
CA ILE A 178 -6.41 -0.74 -1.85
C ILE A 178 -4.90 -0.58 -1.57
N ILE A 179 -4.18 -1.66 -1.27
CA ILE A 179 -2.72 -1.60 -1.07
C ILE A 179 -2.03 -1.05 -2.32
N GLY A 180 -2.45 -1.52 -3.51
CA GLY A 180 -1.93 -1.03 -4.79
C GLY A 180 -2.20 0.46 -5.01
N ILE A 181 -3.42 0.90 -4.73
CA ILE A 181 -3.83 2.32 -4.82
C ILE A 181 -3.01 3.18 -3.86
N VAL A 182 -2.84 2.75 -2.60
CA VAL A 182 -2.03 3.47 -1.61
C VAL A 182 -0.58 3.60 -2.09
N ASN A 183 0.00 2.53 -2.64
CA ASN A 183 1.35 2.60 -3.21
C ASN A 183 1.40 3.58 -4.38
N ALA A 184 0.43 3.51 -5.32
CA ALA A 184 0.38 4.40 -6.49
C ALA A 184 0.22 5.88 -6.13
N VAL A 185 -0.63 6.21 -5.15
CA VAL A 185 -0.83 7.58 -4.65
C VAL A 185 0.46 8.12 -4.02
N ASN A 186 1.19 7.26 -3.30
CA ASN A 186 2.46 7.61 -2.67
C ASN A 186 3.66 7.57 -3.64
N GLY A 187 3.45 7.28 -4.92
CA GLY A 187 4.54 7.20 -5.89
C GLY A 187 5.44 5.97 -5.73
N LYS A 188 4.97 4.91 -5.06
CA LYS A 188 5.76 3.72 -4.74
C LYS A 188 5.47 2.58 -5.71
N ALA A 189 6.52 2.04 -6.31
CA ALA A 189 6.47 0.83 -7.12
C ALA A 189 6.72 -0.42 -6.24
N LYS A 190 5.83 -0.65 -5.27
CA LYS A 190 5.89 -1.82 -4.39
C LYS A 190 4.91 -2.90 -4.83
N GLN A 191 5.42 -4.13 -4.98
CA GLN A 191 4.66 -5.28 -5.46
C GLN A 191 3.52 -5.64 -4.50
N LEU A 192 2.40 -6.12 -5.06
CA LEU A 192 1.30 -6.61 -4.24
C LEU A 192 1.64 -7.95 -3.57
N PRO A 193 1.21 -8.17 -2.32
CA PRO A 193 1.30 -9.48 -1.68
C PRO A 193 0.65 -10.56 -2.55
N VAL A 194 1.22 -11.77 -2.51
CA VAL A 194 0.74 -12.97 -3.22
C VAL A 194 0.89 -12.92 -4.76
N ILE A 195 0.44 -11.85 -5.41
CA ILE A 195 0.34 -11.77 -6.88
C ILE A 195 1.41 -10.92 -7.56
N GLY A 196 2.22 -10.17 -6.81
CA GLY A 196 3.12 -9.18 -7.41
C GLY A 196 4.40 -9.71 -8.06
N LYS A 197 4.60 -11.03 -8.07
CA LYS A 197 5.74 -11.69 -8.71
C LYS A 197 5.52 -12.00 -10.19
N PHE A 198 4.28 -11.87 -10.68
CA PHE A 198 3.95 -12.18 -12.07
C PHE A 198 4.12 -10.94 -12.95
N THR A 199 4.58 -11.17 -14.20
CA THR A 199 4.77 -10.10 -15.18
C THR A 199 4.14 -10.51 -16.52
N LEU A 200 3.11 -9.77 -16.92
CA LEU A 200 2.39 -9.86 -18.18
C LEU A 200 2.84 -8.78 -19.17
N ILE A 201 3.22 -7.60 -18.68
CA ILE A 201 3.61 -6.44 -19.49
C ILE A 201 5.09 -6.16 -19.30
N LYS A 202 5.84 -6.07 -20.41
CA LYS A 202 7.25 -5.68 -20.46
C LYS A 202 7.44 -4.22 -20.87
#